data_AF-A0A975BHD2-F1
#
_entry.id   AF-A0A975BHD2-F1
#
_cell.length_a   1.000
_cell.length_b   1.000
_cell.length_c   1.000
_cell.angle_alpha   90.00
_cell.angle_beta   90.00
_cell.angle_gamma   90.00
#
_symmetry.space_group_name_H-M   'P 1'
#
loop_
_entity.id
_entity.type
_entity.pdbx_description
1 polymer ?
#
loop_
_entity_poly.entity_id
_entity_poly.type
_entity_poly.pdbx_seq_one_letter_code
_entity_poly.pdbx_strand_id
1 'polypeptide(L)'
;MADRICVRRLADSGREAWERDQKAPENEKLVKIFQNHPFSGNLRDLQRLASLIMAWWARHQPETAISKALTEWQRWENTGIISGESRFGHGSRRDRIRWFQAELDRWAKKKYGTWVAAAKSLQCDEKTLRKDAIYDNESKD
;
A
#
# COMPACT_ATOMS: atom_id res chain seq x y z
N MET A 1 7.37 19.48 59.77
CA MET A 1 6.58 20.08 58.67
C MET A 1 7.49 20.12 57.45
N ALA A 2 7.72 19.04 56.69
CA ALA A 2 6.78 18.18 55.96
C ALA A 2 5.91 18.98 54.99
N ASP A 3 6.48 19.43 53.86
CA ASP A 3 5.83 19.33 52.56
C ASP A 3 6.86 19.53 51.43
N ARG A 4 6.72 18.78 50.32
CA ARG A 4 7.57 18.70 49.09
C ARG A 4 8.13 17.31 48.72
N ILE A 5 7.51 16.21 49.18
CA ILE A 5 7.78 14.87 48.65
C ILE A 5 6.46 14.23 48.22
N CYS A 6 5.85 14.69 47.11
CA CYS A 6 4.68 13.98 46.58
C CYS A 6 4.45 14.03 45.06
N VAL A 7 5.41 14.46 44.23
CA VAL A 7 5.18 14.46 42.76
C VAL A 7 6.22 13.67 41.96
N ARG A 8 7.35 13.29 42.56
CA ARG A 8 8.42 12.59 41.83
C ARG A 8 8.33 11.05 41.85
N ARG A 9 7.48 10.45 42.70
CA ARG A 9 7.49 8.99 42.93
C ARG A 9 6.58 8.18 42.01
N LEU A 10 5.71 8.81 41.22
CA LEU A 10 4.81 8.10 40.29
C LEU A 10 5.31 8.09 38.83
N ALA A 11 6.28 8.93 38.47
CA ALA A 11 6.82 8.99 37.12
C ALA A 11 7.95 7.97 36.86
N ASP A 12 8.60 7.48 37.93
CA ASP A 12 9.75 6.58 37.79
C ASP A 12 9.36 5.10 37.91
N SER A 13 8.28 4.75 38.64
CA SER A 13 7.77 3.37 38.67
C SER A 13 7.14 2.87 37.36
N GLY A 14 6.82 3.78 36.42
CA GLY A 14 6.34 3.42 35.09
C GLY A 14 7.45 3.29 34.03
N ARG A 15 8.67 3.79 34.33
CA ARG A 15 9.80 3.78 33.39
C ARG A 15 10.85 2.71 33.68
N GLU A 16 10.79 2.02 34.81
CA GLU A 16 11.78 0.99 35.16
C GLU A 16 11.32 -0.44 34.85
N ALA A 17 10.13 -0.65 34.29
CA ALA A 17 9.56 -1.99 34.07
C ALA A 17 9.74 -2.56 32.64
N TRP A 18 10.22 -1.78 31.67
CA TRP A 18 10.41 -2.24 30.27
C TRP A 18 11.83 -2.75 29.98
N GLU A 19 12.74 -2.64 30.96
CA GLU A 19 14.13 -3.12 30.89
C GLU A 19 14.28 -4.53 31.46
N ARG A 20 13.35 -5.44 31.12
CA ARG A 20 13.65 -6.87 31.20
C ARG A 20 14.25 -7.28 29.85
N ASP A 21 15.15 -8.25 29.87
CA ASP A 21 15.62 -9.06 28.73
C ASP A 21 14.45 -9.76 27.98
N GLN A 22 13.42 -9.01 27.61
CA GLN A 22 12.38 -9.44 26.71
C GLN A 22 12.94 -9.25 25.33
N LYS A 23 13.66 -10.27 24.87
CA LYS A 23 13.81 -10.52 23.45
C LYS A 23 12.42 -10.31 22.84
N ALA A 24 12.31 -9.33 21.94
CA ALA A 24 11.04 -9.06 21.28
C ALA A 24 10.50 -10.39 20.74
N PRO A 25 9.21 -10.70 20.93
CA PRO A 25 8.68 -11.99 20.51
C PRO A 25 8.93 -12.17 19.01
N GLU A 26 9.85 -13.08 18.69
CA GLU A 26 10.20 -13.40 17.31
C GLU A 26 9.07 -14.24 16.73
N ASN A 27 8.45 -13.72 15.67
CA ASN A 27 7.42 -14.44 14.94
C ASN A 27 7.87 -14.68 13.51
N GLU A 28 8.05 -15.94 13.15
CA GLU A 28 8.54 -16.33 11.82
C GLU A 28 7.63 -15.82 10.67
N LYS A 29 6.32 -15.68 10.91
CA LYS A 29 5.39 -15.19 9.89
C LYS A 29 5.62 -13.70 9.59
N LEU A 30 5.85 -12.91 10.64
CA LEU A 30 6.23 -11.50 10.49
C LEU A 30 7.58 -11.38 9.77
N VAL A 31 8.57 -12.17 10.17
CA VAL A 31 9.90 -12.19 9.52
C VAL A 31 9.77 -12.50 8.03
N LYS A 32 9.03 -13.56 7.66
CA LYS A 32 8.80 -13.92 6.26
C LYS A 32 8.13 -12.81 5.46
N ILE A 33 7.16 -12.12 6.05
CA ILE A 33 6.50 -10.99 5.36
C ILE A 33 7.45 -9.82 5.22
N PHE A 34 8.22 -9.48 6.25
CA PHE A 34 9.19 -8.39 6.18
C PHE A 34 10.31 -8.62 5.16
N GLN A 35 10.67 -9.88 4.90
CA GLN A 35 11.69 -10.24 3.91
C GLN A 35 11.17 -10.26 2.48
N ASN A 36 9.92 -10.66 2.26
CA ASN A 36 9.41 -10.96 0.90
C ASN A 36 8.44 -9.91 0.36
N HIS A 37 7.83 -9.09 1.23
CA HIS A 37 6.83 -8.12 0.81
C HIS A 37 7.49 -6.77 0.50
N PRO A 38 7.27 -6.18 -0.70
CA PRO A 38 7.98 -4.97 -1.13
C PRO A 38 7.51 -3.68 -0.42
N PHE A 39 6.47 -3.74 0.43
CA PHE A 39 5.84 -2.62 1.14
C PHE A 39 5.83 -1.34 0.30
N SER A 40 5.23 -1.42 -0.89
CA SER A 40 5.33 -0.38 -1.93
C SER A 40 4.91 1.00 -1.41
N GLY A 41 5.88 1.73 -0.86
CA GLY A 41 5.77 3.12 -0.45
C GLY A 41 4.86 3.43 0.74
N ASN A 42 4.73 2.60 1.78
CA ASN A 42 3.93 3.06 2.92
C ASN A 42 4.33 2.60 4.34
N LEU A 43 4.78 3.59 5.13
CA LEU A 43 4.68 3.54 6.58
C LEU A 43 3.23 3.28 7.03
N ARG A 44 2.22 3.71 6.26
CA ARG A 44 0.80 3.45 6.55
C ARG A 44 0.44 1.96 6.51
N ASP A 45 1.07 1.17 5.66
CA ASP A 45 0.78 -0.27 5.58
C ASP A 45 1.36 -0.99 6.79
N LEU A 46 2.56 -0.58 7.23
CA LEU A 46 3.15 -1.02 8.49
C LEU A 46 2.35 -0.54 9.70
N GLN A 47 1.90 0.73 9.73
CA GLN A 47 1.05 1.28 10.79
C GLN A 47 -0.29 0.55 10.87
N ARG A 48 -0.89 0.22 9.71
CA ARG A 48 -2.12 -0.58 9.64
C ARG A 48 -1.89 -1.98 10.19
N LEU A 49 -0.81 -2.65 9.77
CA LEU A 49 -0.46 -3.96 10.29
C LEU A 49 -0.26 -3.92 11.81
N ALA A 50 0.48 -2.94 12.33
CA ALA A 50 0.65 -2.75 13.77
C ALA A 50 -0.69 -2.55 14.50
N SER A 51 -1.59 -1.74 13.92
CA SER A 51 -2.93 -1.50 14.47
C SER A 51 -3.77 -2.76 14.51
N LEU A 52 -3.72 -3.58 13.45
CA LEU A 52 -4.41 -4.88 13.39
C LEU A 52 -3.84 -5.84 14.44
N ILE A 53 -2.52 -5.93 14.57
CA ILE A 53 -1.88 -6.77 15.60
C ILE A 53 -2.38 -6.37 16.99
N MET A 54 -2.32 -5.08 17.34
CA MET A 54 -2.79 -4.57 18.63
C MET A 54 -4.27 -4.88 18.88
N ALA A 55 -5.13 -4.71 17.86
CA ALA A 55 -6.56 -4.99 17.97
C ALA A 55 -6.87 -6.46 18.28
N TRP A 56 -6.13 -7.39 17.66
CA TRP A 56 -6.30 -8.82 17.90
C TRP A 56 -5.58 -9.30 19.17
N TRP A 57 -4.51 -8.62 19.60
CA TRP A 57 -3.73 -8.97 20.79
C TRP A 57 -4.55 -8.87 22.08
N ALA A 58 -5.50 -7.93 22.15
CA ALA A 58 -6.36 -7.76 23.32
C ALA A 58 -7.27 -8.96 23.62
N ARG A 59 -7.46 -9.87 22.64
CA ARG A 59 -8.45 -10.96 22.71
C ARG A 59 -7.87 -12.35 22.45
N HIS A 60 -6.59 -12.45 22.08
CA HIS A 60 -5.99 -13.69 21.62
C HIS A 60 -4.54 -13.82 22.09
N GLN A 61 -4.07 -15.06 22.12
CA GLN A 61 -2.63 -15.35 22.31
C GLN A 61 -1.81 -14.75 21.16
N PRO A 62 -0.55 -14.34 21.42
CA PRO A 62 0.34 -13.67 20.45
C PRO A 62 0.32 -14.28 19.03
N GLU A 63 0.54 -15.59 18.93
CA GLU A 63 0.59 -16.30 17.66
C GLU A 63 -0.73 -16.25 16.88
N THR A 64 -1.86 -16.39 17.59
CA THR A 64 -3.19 -16.33 16.99
C THR A 64 -3.52 -14.90 16.58
N ALA A 65 -3.15 -13.90 17.39
CA ALA A 65 -3.36 -12.50 17.10
C ALA A 65 -2.59 -12.08 15.83
N ILE A 66 -1.31 -12.42 15.74
CA ILE A 66 -0.47 -12.15 14.57
C ILE A 66 -1.05 -12.85 13.33
N SER A 67 -1.41 -14.13 13.44
CA SER A 67 -1.97 -14.87 12.31
C SER A 67 -3.25 -14.23 11.77
N LYS A 68 -4.18 -13.82 12.65
CA LYS A 68 -5.41 -13.13 12.25
C LYS A 68 -5.15 -11.75 11.66
N ALA A 69 -4.24 -10.99 12.27
CA ALA A 69 -3.85 -9.68 11.76
C ALA A 69 -3.27 -9.77 10.35
N LEU A 70 -2.41 -10.76 10.10
CA LEU A 70 -1.80 -11.01 8.79
C LEU A 70 -2.82 -11.43 7.73
N THR A 71 -3.72 -12.35 8.06
CA THR A 71 -4.80 -12.76 7.15
C THR A 71 -5.67 -11.57 6.75
N GLU A 72 -6.03 -10.73 7.71
CA GLU A 72 -6.82 -9.54 7.40
C GLU A 72 -6.01 -8.55 6.58
N TRP A 73 -4.79 -8.20 6.99
CA TRP A 73 -3.91 -7.28 6.27
C TRP A 73 -3.70 -7.67 4.79
N GLN A 74 -3.45 -8.95 4.51
CA GLN A 74 -3.30 -9.47 3.13
C GLN A 74 -4.57 -9.33 2.29
N ARG A 75 -5.77 -9.42 2.88
CA ARG A 75 -7.03 -9.16 2.14
C ARG A 75 -7.08 -7.73 1.62
N TRP A 76 -6.60 -6.77 2.40
CA TRP A 76 -6.55 -5.36 2.00
C TRP A 76 -5.46 -5.11 0.96
N GLU A 77 -4.31 -5.77 1.07
CA GLU A 77 -3.23 -5.69 0.10
C GLU A 77 -3.71 -6.15 -1.29
N ASN A 78 -4.37 -7.31 -1.37
CA ASN A 78 -4.90 -7.85 -2.63
C ASN A 78 -5.93 -6.95 -3.33
N THR A 79 -6.54 -6.00 -2.60
CA THR A 79 -7.44 -5.00 -3.20
C THR A 79 -6.72 -3.76 -3.75
N GLY A 80 -5.42 -3.60 -3.44
CA GLY A 80 -4.63 -2.40 -3.76
C GLY A 80 -3.34 -2.62 -4.55
N ILE A 81 -2.94 -3.86 -4.85
CA ILE A 81 -1.72 -4.14 -5.63
C ILE A 81 -1.96 -3.83 -7.12
N ILE A 82 -1.62 -2.61 -7.51
CA ILE A 82 -1.05 -2.38 -8.84
C ILE A 82 0.42 -2.76 -8.69
N SER A 83 0.73 -3.98 -9.12
CA SER A 83 2.04 -4.64 -9.11
C SER A 83 3.15 -3.72 -9.63
N GLY A 84 4.37 -3.92 -9.12
CA GLY A 84 5.59 -3.17 -9.44
C GLY A 84 6.10 -3.28 -10.87
N GLU A 85 5.25 -3.66 -11.83
CA GLU A 85 5.48 -3.32 -13.22
C GLU A 85 5.27 -1.81 -13.37
N SER A 86 6.15 -1.15 -14.10
CA SER A 86 6.04 0.27 -14.38
C SER A 86 4.61 0.58 -14.84
N ARG A 87 3.83 1.25 -13.98
CA ARG A 87 2.42 1.63 -14.21
C ARG A 87 2.19 2.42 -15.49
N PHE A 88 3.27 2.81 -16.18
CA PHE A 88 3.29 3.67 -17.33
C PHE A 88 4.08 3.06 -18.51
N GLY A 89 4.24 1.74 -18.57
CA GLY A 89 4.99 1.06 -19.64
C GLY A 89 6.51 1.31 -19.57
N HIS A 90 7.22 1.00 -20.66
CA HIS A 90 8.68 1.08 -20.77
C HIS A 90 9.13 2.19 -21.74
N GLY A 91 10.43 2.53 -21.73
CA GLY A 91 11.01 3.53 -22.63
C GLY A 91 11.13 4.93 -22.03
N SER A 92 11.29 5.92 -22.91
CA SER A 92 11.49 7.33 -22.55
C SER A 92 10.25 7.95 -21.91
N ARG A 93 10.38 9.18 -21.37
CA ARG A 93 9.22 9.94 -20.86
C ARG A 93 8.10 10.05 -21.90
N ARG A 94 8.45 10.22 -23.18
CA ARG A 94 7.48 10.35 -24.26
C ARG A 94 6.74 9.04 -24.51
N ASP A 95 7.44 7.92 -24.46
CA ASP A 95 6.87 6.58 -24.67
C ASP A 95 5.90 6.23 -23.53
N ARG A 96 6.29 6.58 -22.29
CA ARG A 96 5.44 6.39 -21.11
C ARG A 96 4.16 7.24 -21.13
N ILE A 97 4.25 8.48 -21.61
CA ILE A 97 3.07 9.34 -21.79
C ILE A 97 2.14 8.75 -22.86
N ARG A 98 2.69 8.31 -24.01
CA ARG A 98 1.89 7.70 -25.07
C ARG A 98 1.22 6.40 -24.63
N TRP A 99 1.94 5.57 -23.89
CA TRP A 99 1.39 4.35 -23.30
C TRP A 99 0.20 4.69 -22.38
N PHE A 100 0.34 5.71 -21.53
CA PHE A 100 -0.72 6.13 -20.61
C PHE A 100 -1.94 6.67 -21.35
N GLN A 101 -1.73 7.48 -22.39
CA GLN A 101 -2.80 8.00 -23.25
C GLN A 101 -3.55 6.85 -23.93
N ALA A 102 -2.83 5.90 -24.51
CA ALA A 102 -3.45 4.73 -25.15
C ALA A 102 -4.30 3.92 -24.18
N GLU A 103 -3.83 3.71 -22.96
CA GLU A 103 -4.56 2.96 -21.94
C GLU A 103 -5.80 3.71 -21.44
N LEU A 104 -5.68 5.02 -21.22
CA LEU A 104 -6.81 5.89 -20.89
C LEU A 104 -7.90 5.83 -21.96
N ASP A 105 -7.51 5.84 -23.22
CA ASP A 105 -8.41 5.84 -24.37
C ASP A 105 -9.14 4.51 -24.55
N ARG A 106 -8.42 3.38 -24.38
CA ARG A 106 -9.03 2.03 -24.37
C ARG A 106 -10.00 1.87 -23.21
N TRP A 107 -9.61 2.32 -22.02
CA TRP A 107 -10.48 2.31 -20.84
C TRP A 107 -11.74 3.14 -21.08
N ALA A 108 -11.60 4.34 -21.65
CA ALA A 108 -12.74 5.22 -21.93
C ALA A 108 -13.69 4.60 -22.95
N LYS A 109 -13.16 3.99 -24.03
CA LYS A 109 -13.99 3.23 -24.97
C LYS A 109 -14.74 2.09 -24.28
N LYS A 110 -14.07 1.32 -23.42
CA LYS A 110 -14.69 0.21 -22.68
C LYS A 110 -15.80 0.70 -21.75
N LYS A 111 -15.60 1.85 -21.09
CA LYS A 111 -16.56 2.44 -20.14
C LYS A 111 -17.78 3.06 -20.82
N TYR A 112 -17.57 3.79 -21.92
CA TYR A 112 -18.63 4.56 -22.58
C TYR A 112 -19.18 3.89 -23.85
N GLY A 113 -18.64 2.73 -24.23
CA GLY A 113 -19.09 1.87 -25.34
C GLY A 113 -18.67 2.34 -26.73
N THR A 114 -18.76 3.65 -27.01
CA THR A 114 -18.43 4.24 -28.31
C THR A 114 -17.32 5.28 -28.20
N TRP A 115 -16.56 5.47 -29.29
CA TRP A 115 -15.54 6.50 -29.37
C TRP A 115 -16.10 7.91 -29.23
N VAL A 116 -17.28 8.17 -29.79
CA VAL A 116 -17.96 9.47 -29.69
C VAL A 116 -18.34 9.78 -28.23
N ALA A 117 -18.87 8.80 -27.50
CA ALA A 117 -19.23 8.99 -26.09
C ALA A 117 -17.98 9.13 -25.19
N ALA A 118 -16.91 8.39 -25.49
CA ALA A 118 -15.63 8.54 -24.82
C ALA A 118 -15.02 9.93 -25.06
N ALA A 119 -14.99 10.39 -26.31
CA ALA A 119 -14.52 11.72 -26.73
C ALA A 119 -15.26 12.84 -26.02
N LYS A 120 -16.59 12.77 -25.99
CA LYS A 120 -17.42 13.73 -25.26
C LYS A 120 -17.11 13.75 -23.76
N SER A 121 -16.88 12.58 -23.16
CA SER A 121 -16.60 12.45 -21.73
C SER A 121 -15.20 12.93 -21.35
N LEU A 122 -14.23 12.77 -22.25
CA LEU A 122 -12.84 13.23 -22.06
C LEU A 122 -12.59 14.64 -22.62
N GLN A 123 -13.61 15.27 -23.23
CA GLN A 123 -13.53 16.59 -23.86
C GLN A 123 -12.42 16.68 -24.92
N CYS A 124 -12.30 15.65 -25.75
CA CYS A 124 -11.31 15.59 -26.82
C CYS A 124 -11.92 15.13 -28.14
N ASP A 125 -11.15 15.22 -29.22
CA ASP A 125 -11.59 14.80 -30.55
C ASP A 125 -11.58 13.28 -30.71
N GLU A 126 -12.61 12.73 -31.33
CA GLU A 126 -12.72 11.28 -31.60
C GLU A 126 -11.54 10.75 -32.41
N LYS A 127 -11.05 11.54 -33.37
CA LYS A 127 -9.92 11.16 -34.24
C LYS A 127 -8.63 10.99 -33.43
N THR A 128 -8.42 11.84 -32.42
CA THR A 128 -7.25 11.80 -31.54
C THR A 128 -7.28 10.55 -30.67
N LEU A 129 -8.42 10.29 -30.02
CA LEU A 129 -8.68 9.07 -29.24
C LEU A 129 -8.38 7.78 -30.01
N ARG A 130 -8.88 7.69 -31.25
CA ARG A 130 -8.65 6.50 -32.09
C ARG A 130 -7.18 6.34 -32.46
N LYS A 131 -6.47 7.44 -32.69
CA LYS A 131 -5.05 7.43 -33.06
C LYS A 131 -4.18 7.02 -31.88
N ASP A 132 -4.43 7.60 -30.71
CA ASP A 132 -3.63 7.40 -29.51
C ASP A 132 -3.84 5.98 -28.93
N ALA A 133 -5.03 5.39 -29.11
CA ALA A 133 -5.31 4.01 -28.72
C ALA A 133 -4.49 2.92 -29.47
N ILE A 134 -3.91 3.24 -30.64
CA ILE A 134 -3.11 2.34 -31.48
C ILE A 134 -1.62 2.45 -31.14
N TYR A 135 -1.27 2.80 -29.90
CA TYR A 135 0.13 2.80 -29.49
C TYR A 135 0.73 1.39 -29.60
N ASP A 136 1.47 1.15 -30.67
CA ASP A 136 2.32 -0.01 -30.88
C ASP A 136 3.76 0.35 -30.51
N ASN A 137 4.30 -0.37 -29.55
CA ASN A 137 5.67 -0.21 -29.08
C ASN A 137 6.60 -1.01 -29.99
N GLU A 138 6.66 -0.66 -31.28
CA GLU A 138 7.71 -1.17 -32.16
C GLU A 138 9.02 -0.52 -31.73
N SER A 139 9.78 -1.24 -30.90
CA SER A 139 11.19 -0.97 -30.62
C SER A 139 11.92 -0.94 -31.97
N LYS A 140 12.18 0.26 -32.50
CA LYS A 140 13.24 0.43 -33.47
C LYS A 140 14.52 0.59 -32.69
N ASP A 141 15.17 -0.55 -32.48
CA ASP A 141 16.58 -0.66 -32.10
C ASP A 141 17.47 0.01 -33.17
#